data_AF-A0A924SGW9-F1
#
_entry.id   AF-A0A924SGW9-F1
#
_cell.length_a   1.000
_cell.length_b   1.000
_cell.length_c   1.000
_cell.angle_alpha   90.00
_cell.angle_beta   90.00
_cell.angle_gamma   90.00
#
_symmetry.space_group_name_H-M   'P 1'
#
loop_
_entity.id
_entity.type
_entity.pdbx_description
1 polymer ?
#
loop_
_entity_poly.entity_id
_entity_poly.type
_entity_poly.pdbx_seq_one_letter_code
_entity_poly.pdbx_strand_id
1 'polypeptide(L)' 'MTKRTSPTDADKISVAADLEDLVQDKREGWRASGAKARRRQRRYKALLTQQLLKLGPTATGEAALEDDA' A
#
# COMPACT_ATOMS: atom_id res chain seq x y z
N MET A 1 0.48 -12.80 -15.84
CA MET A 1 -0.33 -11.66 -15.36
C MET A 1 0.37 -11.00 -14.20
N THR A 2 0.61 -9.70 -14.25
CA THR A 2 1.31 -9.01 -13.16
C THR A 2 0.38 -8.87 -11.95
N LYS A 3 0.87 -9.23 -10.74
CA LYS A 3 0.10 -9.13 -9.49
C LYS A 3 -0.28 -7.66 -9.23
N ARG A 4 -1.53 -7.45 -8.81
CA ARG A 4 -2.06 -6.15 -8.37
C ARG A 4 -1.54 -5.85 -6.97
N THR A 5 -1.50 -4.56 -6.62
CA THR A 5 -1.25 -4.11 -5.26
C THR A 5 -2.27 -4.70 -4.30
N SER A 6 -1.81 -5.35 -3.24
CA SER A 6 -2.61 -5.93 -2.17
C SER A 6 -2.33 -5.24 -0.84
N PRO A 7 -3.19 -5.42 0.19
CA PRO A 7 -2.93 -4.86 1.51
C PRO A 7 -1.59 -5.30 2.11
N THR A 8 -1.18 -6.54 1.86
CA THR A 8 0.13 -7.09 2.30
C THR A 8 1.34 -6.35 1.72
N ASP A 9 1.17 -5.54 0.69
CA ASP A 9 2.27 -4.71 0.18
C ASP A 9 2.58 -3.51 1.12
N ALA A 10 1.72 -3.24 2.11
CA ALA A 10 1.97 -2.21 3.12
C ALA A 10 3.23 -2.50 3.95
N ASP A 11 3.57 -3.77 4.16
CA ASP A 11 4.76 -4.21 4.91
C ASP A 11 6.07 -3.81 4.21
N LYS A 12 6.00 -3.39 2.94
CA LYS A 12 7.15 -2.93 2.15
C LYS A 12 7.33 -1.41 2.19
N ILE A 13 6.43 -0.69 2.86
CA ILE A 13 6.47 0.77 2.97
C ILE A 13 7.22 1.14 4.24
N SER A 14 8.44 1.63 4.06
CA SER A 14 9.28 2.18 5.12
C SER A 14 9.25 3.71 5.12
N VAL A 15 9.26 4.31 3.93
CA VAL A 15 9.21 5.76 3.71
C VAL A 15 8.05 6.13 2.81
N ALA A 16 7.62 7.39 2.85
CA ALA A 16 6.50 7.88 2.05
C ALA A 16 6.70 7.68 0.53
N ALA A 17 7.94 7.69 0.03
CA ALA A 17 8.25 7.47 -1.37
C ALA A 17 7.90 6.05 -1.86
N ASP A 18 8.03 5.04 -0.99
CA ASP A 18 7.74 3.63 -1.31
C ASP A 18 6.28 3.44 -1.77
N LEU A 19 5.37 4.30 -1.30
CA LEU A 19 3.97 4.30 -1.70
C LEU A 19 3.78 4.58 -3.20
N GLU A 20 4.56 5.51 -3.75
CA GLU A 20 4.49 5.87 -5.17
C GLU A 20 5.08 4.77 -6.05
N ASP A 21 6.16 4.13 -5.59
CA ASP A 21 6.84 3.05 -6.32
C ASP A 21 6.04 1.74 -6.34
N LEU A 22 5.35 1.42 -5.24
CA LEU A 22 4.50 0.22 -5.14
C LEU A 22 3.21 0.37 -5.96
N VAL A 23 2.62 1.57 -6.01
CA VAL A 23 1.33 1.81 -6.69
C VAL A 23 1.50 2.06 -8.18
N GLN A 24 1.78 0.98 -8.92
CA GLN A 24 1.85 1.02 -10.39
C GLN A 24 0.54 0.60 -11.07
N ASP A 25 0.17 1.30 -12.13
CA ASP A 25 -1.04 0.98 -12.90
C ASP A 25 -0.78 -0.15 -13.91
N LYS A 26 -0.78 -1.39 -13.44
CA LYS A 26 -0.54 -2.57 -14.28
C LYS A 26 -1.70 -2.96 -15.20
N ARG A 27 -2.71 -2.09 -15.34
CA ARG A 27 -3.85 -2.26 -16.26
C ARG A 27 -3.76 -1.32 -17.46
N GLU A 28 -2.61 -0.68 -17.65
CA GLU A 28 -2.30 0.09 -18.84
C GLU A 28 -2.48 -0.78 -20.11
N GLY A 29 -3.12 -0.24 -21.14
CA GLY A 29 -3.48 -0.95 -22.38
C GLY A 29 -4.94 -1.42 -22.50
N TRP A 30 -5.55 -2.03 -21.48
CA TRP A 30 -6.93 -2.57 -21.63
C TRP A 30 -8.02 -1.59 -21.20
N ARG A 31 -8.76 -1.02 -22.16
CA ARG A 31 -9.87 -0.06 -21.93
C ARG A 31 -9.53 1.02 -20.88
N ALA A 32 -8.25 1.35 -20.78
CA ALA A 32 -7.70 2.25 -19.80
C ALA A 32 -7.84 3.68 -20.31
N SER A 33 -8.51 4.53 -19.52
CA SER A 33 -8.48 5.98 -19.72
C SER A 33 -7.70 6.61 -18.57
N GLY A 34 -7.12 7.79 -18.79
CA GLY A 34 -6.41 8.51 -17.72
C GLY A 34 -7.27 8.72 -16.46
N ALA A 35 -8.59 8.93 -16.61
CA ALA A 35 -9.50 9.04 -15.48
C ALA A 35 -9.61 7.73 -14.66
N LYS A 36 -9.66 6.57 -15.33
CA LYS A 36 -9.67 5.26 -14.67
C LYS A 36 -8.32 4.94 -14.02
N ALA A 37 -7.21 5.34 -14.65
CA ALA A 37 -5.86 5.20 -14.08
C ALA A 37 -5.74 5.98 -12.75
N ARG A 38 -6.10 7.27 -12.76
CA ARG A 38 -6.13 8.12 -11.55
C ARG A 38 -7.03 7.55 -10.45
N ARG A 39 -8.20 6.98 -10.80
CA ARG A 39 -9.10 6.35 -9.82
C ARG A 39 -8.47 5.11 -9.19
N ARG A 40 -7.78 4.27 -9.97
CA ARG A 40 -7.08 3.08 -9.46
C ARG A 40 -5.92 3.46 -8.55
N GLN A 41 -5.08 4.41 -8.97
CA GLN A 41 -3.97 4.89 -8.13
C GLN A 41 -4.48 5.43 -6.80
N ARG A 42 -5.51 6.30 -6.81
CA ARG A 42 -6.14 6.79 -5.57
C ARG A 42 -6.68 5.67 -4.69
N ARG A 43 -7.37 4.67 -5.28
CA ARG A 43 -7.88 3.51 -4.54
C ARG A 43 -6.75 2.75 -3.86
N TYR A 44 -5.66 2.47 -4.57
CA TYR A 44 -4.57 1.67 -4.03
C TYR A 44 -3.74 2.44 -2.99
N LYS A 45 -3.52 3.74 -3.19
CA LYS A 45 -2.94 4.61 -2.15
C LYS A 45 -3.80 4.59 -0.89
N ALA A 46 -5.11 4.80 -1.01
CA ALA A 46 -6.03 4.75 0.13
C ALA A 46 -6.05 3.38 0.83
N LEU A 47 -5.95 2.28 0.06
CA LEU A 47 -5.89 0.94 0.61
C LEU A 47 -4.61 0.70 1.42
N LEU A 48 -3.46 1.15 0.92
CA LEU A 48 -2.18 0.99 1.62
C LEU A 48 -2.10 1.90 2.85
N THR A 49 -2.56 3.15 2.75
CA THR A 49 -2.58 4.05 3.92
C THR A 49 -3.52 3.55 5.01
N GLN A 50 -4.70 3.03 4.65
CA GLN A 50 -5.59 2.39 5.62
C GLN A 50 -4.96 1.16 6.28
N GLN A 51 -4.22 0.36 5.50
CA GLN A 51 -3.52 -0.79 6.05
C GLN A 51 -2.39 -0.38 7.00
N LEU A 52 -1.60 0.65 6.67
CA LEU A 52 -0.57 1.20 7.56
C LEU A 52 -1.16 1.73 8.87
N LEU A 53 -2.28 2.44 8.79
CA LEU A 53 -2.99 2.92 9.99
C LEU A 53 -3.48 1.76 10.87
N LYS A 54 -3.91 0.65 10.26
CA LYS A 54 -4.33 -0.56 10.97
C LYS A 54 -3.16 -1.31 11.61
N LEU A 55 -2.02 -1.36 10.93
CA LEU A 55 -0.80 -1.98 11.42
C LEU A 55 -0.17 -1.18 12.57
N GLY A 56 -0.40 0.14 12.60
CA GLY A 56 0.14 1.01 13.63
C GLY A 56 1.66 1.21 13.49
N PRO A 57 2.25 2.10 14.32
CA PRO A 57 3.68 2.41 14.26
C PRO A 57 4.61 1.24 14.65
N THR A 58 4.07 0.15 15.19
CA THR A 58 4.84 -0.99 15.72
C THR A 58 5.19 -2.05 14.67
N ALA A 59 4.76 -1.88 13.42
CA ALA A 59 4.87 -2.95 12.41
C ALA A 59 6.27 -3.15 11.82
N THR A 60 7.22 -2.23 12.06
CA THR A 60 8.59 -2.38 11.54
C THR A 60 9.60 -2.23 12.66
N GLY A 61 9.87 -3.35 13.33
CA GLY A 61 11.08 -3.57 14.10
C GLY A 61 11.03 -3.12 15.56
N GLU A 62 10.34 -3.87 16.41
CA GLU A 62 10.91 -4.38 17.65
C GLU A 62 9.94 -5.39 18.28
N ALA A 63 10.52 -6.49 18.75
CA ALA A 63 9.84 -7.46 19.56
C ALA A 63 9.38 -6.84 20.88
N ALA A 64 8.26 -7.34 21.40
CA ALA A 64 7.97 -7.46 22.82
C ALA A 64 8.17 -6.21 23.69
N LEU A 65 7.07 -5.55 24.03
CA LEU A 65 6.85 -5.23 25.44
C LEU A 65 5.47 -5.76 25.82
N GLU A 66 5.49 -6.82 26.61
CA GLU A 66 4.36 -7.35 27.36
C GLU A 66 3.78 -6.21 28.21
N ASP A 67 2.54 -5.84 27.95
CA ASP A 67 1.75 -5.02 28.89
C ASP A 67 1.36 -5.92 30.08
N ASP A 68 2.28 -6.09 31.03
CA ASP A 68 2.01 -6.53 32.40
C ASP A 68 2.65 -5.54 33.38
N ALA A 69 1.83 -4.64 33.92
CA ALA A 69 2.08 -3.88 35.16
C ALA A 69 0.75 -3.40 35.78
#